data_AF-A0A2X4U5B2-F1
#
_entry.id   AF-A0A2X4U5B2-F1
#
_cell.length_a   1.000
_cell.length_b   1.000
_cell.length_c   1.000
_cell.angle_alpha   90.00
_cell.angle_beta   90.00
_cell.angle_gamma   90.00
#
_symmetry.space_group_name_H-M   'P 1'
#
loop_
_entity.id
_entity.type
_entity.pdbx_description
1 polymer ?
#
loop_
_entity_poly.entity_id
_entity_poly.type
_entity_poly.pdbx_seq_one_letter_code
_entity_poly.pdbx_strand_id
1 'polypeptide(L)'
;MNDNLDLFTTEHSELTQLLDRLDTIPPEEIRDKWPRFLVDLVDVLAHELARLDVSEAQLVAMKLAICISNYFGGRAVYLPTGEVLRAALRDYEIYADWEGDIDKLIEKYGLTQSHIYDILRRQRQLHRRRYQPDMLDALE
;
A
#
# COMPACT_ATOMS: atom_id res chain seq x y z
N MET A 1 19.12 1.39 -1.88
CA MET A 1 18.60 0.52 -2.97
C MET A 1 17.59 -0.40 -2.33
N ASN A 2 16.39 -0.52 -2.89
CA ASN A 2 15.24 -1.16 -2.24
C ASN A 2 15.38 -2.70 -2.21
N ASP A 3 15.49 -3.29 -1.02
CA ASP A 3 15.39 -4.74 -0.77
C ASP A 3 13.95 -5.30 -0.85
N ASN A 4 13.05 -4.65 -1.60
CA ASN A 4 11.65 -5.11 -1.79
C ASN A 4 11.47 -6.05 -2.99
N LEU A 5 12.55 -6.37 -3.70
CA LEU A 5 12.52 -7.20 -4.91
C LEU A 5 12.42 -8.70 -4.64
N ASP A 6 12.48 -9.13 -3.36
CA ASP A 6 12.63 -10.55 -3.00
C ASP A 6 11.45 -11.14 -2.23
N LEU A 7 10.21 -10.72 -2.53
CA LEU A 7 9.01 -11.29 -1.90
C LEU A 7 8.63 -12.69 -2.42
N PHE A 8 9.21 -13.17 -3.55
CA PHE A 8 8.67 -14.30 -4.31
C PHE A 8 9.70 -15.20 -5.04
N THR A 9 10.85 -15.55 -4.46
CA THR A 9 11.97 -16.14 -5.25
C THR A 9 11.84 -17.57 -5.78
N THR A 10 10.95 -18.42 -5.27
CA THR A 10 10.91 -19.85 -5.69
C THR A 10 9.52 -20.32 -6.16
N GLU A 11 8.42 -19.79 -5.62
CA GLU A 11 7.05 -20.13 -6.04
C GLU A 11 6.57 -19.38 -7.29
N HIS A 12 7.40 -18.47 -7.82
CA HIS A 12 7.03 -17.58 -8.93
C HIS A 12 6.80 -18.30 -10.25
N SER A 13 7.53 -19.39 -10.54
CA SER A 13 7.44 -20.02 -11.86
C SER A 13 6.04 -20.55 -12.15
N GLU A 14 5.41 -21.20 -11.17
CA GLU A 14 4.07 -21.79 -11.34
C GLU A 14 2.96 -20.72 -11.27
N LEU A 15 3.07 -19.78 -10.34
CA LEU A 15 2.10 -18.69 -10.21
C LEU A 15 2.13 -17.77 -11.43
N THR A 16 3.30 -17.37 -11.92
CA THR A 16 3.44 -16.53 -13.11
C THR A 16 2.89 -17.23 -14.34
N GLN A 17 3.16 -18.53 -14.53
CA GLN A 17 2.54 -19.30 -15.61
C GLN A 17 1.01 -19.37 -15.49
N LEU A 18 0.47 -19.44 -14.28
CA LEU A 18 -0.96 -19.43 -14.05
C LEU A 18 -1.58 -18.04 -14.30
N LEU A 19 -0.87 -16.97 -13.95
CA LEU A 19 -1.25 -15.60 -14.23
C LEU A 19 -1.23 -15.30 -15.73
N ASP A 20 -0.23 -15.78 -16.46
CA ASP A 20 -0.15 -15.60 -17.92
C ASP A 20 -1.30 -16.32 -18.64
N ARG A 21 -1.81 -17.43 -18.07
CA ARG A 21 -3.00 -18.11 -18.60
C ARG A 21 -4.27 -17.31 -18.44
N LEU A 22 -4.37 -16.41 -17.46
CA LEU A 22 -5.57 -15.59 -17.27
C LEU A 22 -5.86 -14.67 -18.45
N ASP A 23 -4.82 -14.29 -19.20
CA ASP A 23 -4.97 -13.47 -20.42
C ASP A 23 -5.82 -14.18 -21.49
N THR A 24 -5.97 -15.49 -21.37
CA THR A 24 -6.72 -16.34 -22.32
C THR A 24 -8.09 -16.77 -21.81
N ILE A 25 -8.42 -16.51 -20.54
CA ILE A 25 -9.68 -16.98 -19.93
C ILE A 25 -10.62 -15.79 -19.71
N PRO A 26 -11.89 -15.87 -20.15
CA PRO A 26 -12.87 -14.82 -19.89
C PRO A 26 -13.02 -14.55 -18.38
N PRO A 27 -12.96 -13.29 -17.92
CA PRO A 27 -13.05 -12.94 -16.50
C PRO A 27 -14.29 -13.50 -15.80
N GLU A 28 -15.41 -13.60 -16.52
CA GLU A 28 -16.70 -14.04 -15.99
C GLU A 28 -16.70 -15.53 -15.61
N GLU A 29 -15.97 -16.38 -16.34
CA GLU A 29 -15.91 -17.82 -16.08
C GLU A 29 -15.09 -18.17 -14.83
N ILE A 30 -14.21 -17.25 -14.42
CA ILE A 30 -13.32 -17.42 -13.27
C ILE A 30 -13.94 -16.80 -12.01
N ARG A 31 -14.63 -15.67 -12.17
CA ARG A 31 -15.16 -14.86 -11.07
C ARG A 31 -16.14 -15.62 -10.18
N ASP A 32 -16.96 -16.49 -10.77
CA ASP A 32 -17.94 -17.31 -10.04
C ASP A 32 -17.29 -18.37 -9.15
N LYS A 33 -16.04 -18.75 -9.41
CA LYS A 33 -15.30 -19.73 -8.63
C LYS A 33 -14.51 -19.09 -7.48
N TRP A 34 -14.48 -17.76 -7.40
CA TRP A 34 -13.65 -17.05 -6.43
C TRP A 34 -14.41 -16.77 -5.14
N PRO A 35 -13.74 -16.83 -3.98
CA PRO A 35 -14.33 -16.36 -2.73
C PRO A 35 -14.82 -14.92 -2.86
N ARG A 36 -15.96 -14.61 -2.23
CA ARG A 36 -16.61 -13.30 -2.36
C ARG A 36 -15.67 -12.12 -2.08
N PHE A 37 -14.84 -12.24 -1.04
CA PHE A 37 -13.85 -11.22 -0.70
C PHE A 37 -12.86 -10.94 -1.84
N LEU A 38 -12.44 -11.99 -2.57
CA LEU A 38 -11.50 -11.84 -3.67
C LEU A 38 -12.14 -11.11 -4.85
N VAL A 39 -13.43 -11.38 -5.10
CA VAL A 39 -14.23 -10.66 -6.09
C VAL A 39 -14.33 -9.18 -5.73
N ASP A 40 -14.67 -8.87 -4.48
CA ASP A 40 -14.76 -7.48 -4.02
C ASP A 40 -13.39 -6.77 -4.08
N LEU A 41 -12.28 -7.48 -3.80
CA LEU A 41 -10.92 -6.95 -3.94
C LEU A 41 -10.58 -6.61 -5.40
N VAL A 42 -10.91 -7.48 -6.36
CA VAL A 42 -10.73 -7.20 -7.79
C VAL A 42 -11.49 -5.94 -8.18
N ASP A 43 -12.75 -5.82 -7.78
CA ASP A 43 -13.60 -4.68 -8.17
C ASP A 43 -13.01 -3.36 -7.65
N VAL A 44 -12.53 -3.33 -6.39
CA VAL A 44 -11.88 -2.14 -5.81
C VAL A 44 -10.60 -1.79 -6.57
N LEU A 45 -9.75 -2.78 -6.85
CA LEU A 45 -8.49 -2.57 -7.57
C LEU A 45 -8.74 -2.09 -9.00
N ALA A 46 -9.68 -2.72 -9.71
CA ALA A 46 -10.01 -2.36 -11.09
C ALA A 46 -10.56 -0.93 -11.17
N HIS A 47 -11.40 -0.52 -10.21
CA HIS A 47 -11.92 0.83 -10.14
C HIS A 47 -10.80 1.87 -9.97
N GLU A 48 -9.87 1.64 -9.03
CA GLU A 48 -8.74 2.56 -8.81
C GLU A 48 -7.75 2.56 -9.98
N LEU A 49 -7.47 1.42 -10.60
CA LEU A 49 -6.62 1.33 -11.78
C LEU A 49 -7.24 2.09 -12.97
N ALA A 50 -8.56 1.98 -13.16
CA ALA A 50 -9.27 2.75 -14.17
C ALA A 50 -9.24 4.25 -13.88
N ARG A 51 -9.37 4.66 -12.61
CA ARG A 51 -9.22 6.08 -12.19
C ARG A 51 -7.81 6.63 -12.46
N LEU A 52 -6.80 5.77 -12.53
CA LEU A 52 -5.41 6.10 -12.83
C LEU A 52 -5.05 5.90 -14.32
N ASP A 53 -6.04 5.70 -15.19
CA ASP A 53 -5.88 5.48 -16.64
C ASP A 53 -4.97 4.29 -16.99
N VAL A 54 -4.95 3.25 -16.16
CA VAL A 54 -4.20 2.01 -16.45
C VAL A 54 -4.97 1.16 -17.47
N SER A 55 -4.33 0.88 -18.61
CA SER A 55 -4.86 -0.04 -19.62
C SER A 55 -5.14 -1.42 -19.03
N GLU A 56 -6.23 -2.04 -19.48
CA GLU A 56 -6.63 -3.39 -19.02
C GLU A 56 -6.78 -3.49 -17.49
N ALA A 57 -7.25 -2.40 -16.84
CA ALA A 57 -7.43 -2.28 -15.40
C ALA A 57 -8.05 -3.52 -14.74
N GLN A 58 -9.06 -4.14 -15.38
CA GLN A 58 -9.71 -5.35 -14.89
C GLN A 58 -8.76 -6.55 -14.83
N LEU A 59 -7.99 -6.79 -15.90
CA LEU A 59 -7.03 -7.90 -15.97
C LEU A 59 -5.87 -7.69 -15.00
N VAL A 60 -5.36 -6.46 -14.94
CA VAL A 60 -4.31 -6.08 -13.99
C VAL A 60 -4.80 -6.26 -12.54
N ALA A 61 -6.03 -5.86 -12.23
CA ALA A 61 -6.64 -6.07 -10.92
C ALA A 61 -6.76 -7.55 -10.55
N MET A 62 -7.15 -8.41 -11.49
CA MET A 62 -7.19 -9.86 -11.28
C MET A 62 -5.81 -10.43 -10.96
N LYS A 63 -4.78 -10.05 -11.73
CA LYS A 63 -3.40 -10.49 -11.48
C LYS A 63 -2.92 -10.04 -10.09
N LEU A 64 -3.18 -8.78 -9.71
CA LEU A 64 -2.84 -8.25 -8.38
C LEU A 64 -3.57 -8.98 -7.26
N ALA A 65 -4.88 -9.22 -7.39
CA ALA A 65 -5.68 -9.91 -6.39
C ALA A 65 -5.19 -11.34 -6.14
N ILE A 66 -4.73 -12.04 -7.17
CA ILE A 66 -4.12 -13.36 -7.05
C ILE A 66 -2.76 -13.27 -6.34
N CYS A 67 -1.91 -12.32 -6.70
CA CYS A 67 -0.63 -12.10 -6.00
C CYS A 67 -0.85 -11.82 -4.50
N ILE A 68 -1.81 -10.95 -4.17
CA ILE A 68 -2.20 -10.64 -2.79
C ILE A 68 -2.70 -11.90 -2.10
N SER A 69 -3.56 -12.68 -2.74
CA SER A 69 -4.10 -13.93 -2.17
C SER A 69 -3.05 -15.00 -1.96
N ASN A 70 -2.08 -15.11 -2.86
CA ASN A 70 -0.97 -16.06 -2.70
C ASN A 70 -0.07 -15.65 -1.52
N TYR A 71 0.24 -14.36 -1.42
CA TYR A 71 1.13 -13.85 -0.38
C TYR A 71 0.49 -13.87 1.02
N PHE A 72 -0.77 -13.44 1.13
CA PHE A 72 -1.49 -13.35 2.40
C PHE A 72 -2.35 -14.59 2.71
N GLY A 73 -2.43 -15.55 1.78
CA GLY A 73 -3.20 -16.78 1.92
C GLY A 73 -2.86 -17.51 3.22
N GLY A 74 -3.89 -17.96 3.94
CA GLY A 74 -3.73 -18.67 5.21
C GLY A 74 -3.44 -17.79 6.43
N ARG A 75 -3.32 -16.46 6.28
CA ARG A 75 -3.09 -15.52 7.38
C ARG A 75 -4.34 -14.69 7.69
N ALA A 76 -4.63 -14.49 8.97
CA ALA A 76 -5.60 -13.48 9.40
C ALA A 76 -4.91 -12.10 9.34
N VAL A 77 -5.20 -11.31 8.31
CA VAL A 77 -4.61 -9.97 8.13
C VAL A 77 -5.62 -8.91 8.53
N TYR A 78 -5.21 -8.00 9.41
CA TYR A 78 -5.98 -6.82 9.75
C TYR A 78 -5.81 -5.74 8.66
N LEU A 79 -6.93 -5.30 8.08
CA LEU A 79 -6.97 -4.13 7.21
C LEU A 79 -7.36 -2.91 8.04
N PRO A 80 -6.45 -1.93 8.26
CA PRO A 80 -6.77 -0.75 9.04
C PRO A 80 -7.89 0.06 8.39
N THR A 81 -8.76 0.63 9.22
CA THR A 81 -9.88 1.45 8.77
C THR A 81 -9.41 2.75 8.11
N GLY A 82 -10.27 3.32 7.27
CA GLY A 82 -9.96 4.53 6.50
C GLY A 82 -9.54 5.72 7.34
N GLU A 83 -9.95 5.82 8.62
CA GLU A 83 -9.51 6.89 9.52
C GLU A 83 -8.02 6.83 9.83
N VAL A 84 -7.49 5.63 10.10
CA VAL A 84 -6.06 5.43 10.36
C VAL A 84 -5.25 5.76 9.11
N LEU A 85 -5.72 5.32 7.94
CA LEU A 85 -5.05 5.61 6.67
C LEU A 85 -5.09 7.11 6.32
N ARG A 86 -6.25 7.76 6.49
CA ARG A 86 -6.39 9.21 6.27
C ARG A 86 -5.51 10.00 7.23
N ALA A 87 -5.44 9.60 8.50
CA ALA A 87 -4.56 10.21 9.48
C ALA A 87 -3.09 10.07 9.05
N ALA A 88 -2.66 8.89 8.60
CA ALA A 88 -1.29 8.66 8.13
C ALA A 88 -0.94 9.53 6.91
N LEU A 89 -1.86 9.65 5.94
CA LEU A 89 -1.69 10.50 4.75
C LEU A 89 -1.61 11.99 5.13
N ARG A 90 -2.55 12.47 5.95
CA ARG A 90 -2.54 13.85 6.46
C ARG A 90 -1.25 14.15 7.23
N ASP A 91 -0.83 13.24 8.10
CA ASP A 91 0.39 13.40 8.88
C ASP A 91 1.64 13.47 7.98
N TYR A 92 1.64 12.79 6.83
CA TYR A 92 2.70 12.90 5.82
C TYR A 92 2.67 14.27 5.12
N GLU A 93 1.49 14.75 4.71
CA GLU A 93 1.32 16.08 4.09
C GLU A 93 1.75 17.21 5.03
N ILE A 94 1.34 17.15 6.31
CA ILE A 94 1.76 18.12 7.34
C ILE A 94 3.28 18.21 7.44
N TYR A 95 3.98 17.08 7.34
CA TYR A 95 5.44 17.06 7.40
C TYR A 95 6.09 17.57 6.11
N ALA A 96 5.50 17.27 4.94
CA ALA A 96 5.96 17.77 3.66
C ALA A 96 5.82 19.30 3.54
N ASP A 97 4.76 19.86 4.12
CA ASP A 97 4.50 21.31 4.16
C ASP A 97 5.28 22.05 5.25
N TRP A 98 6.13 21.37 6.03
CA TRP A 98 6.85 22.00 7.12
C TRP A 98 7.94 22.96 6.61
N GLU A 99 7.68 24.26 6.73
CA GLU A 99 8.60 25.33 6.36
C GLU A 99 9.24 26.05 7.58
N GLY A 100 8.99 25.56 8.80
CA GLY A 100 9.46 26.22 10.04
C GLY A 100 8.40 27.04 10.78
N ASP A 101 7.19 27.18 10.21
CA ASP A 101 6.09 27.98 10.73
C ASP A 101 4.93 27.09 11.21
N ILE A 102 4.69 27.09 12.51
CA ILE A 102 3.69 26.23 13.15
C ILE A 102 2.27 26.79 12.99
N ASP A 103 2.11 28.10 12.95
CA ASP A 103 0.80 28.76 12.93
C ASP A 103 0.13 28.52 11.58
N LYS A 104 0.90 28.54 10.48
CA LYS A 104 0.42 28.15 9.15
C LYS A 104 -0.12 26.72 9.11
N LEU A 105 0.55 25.78 9.78
CA LEU A 105 0.08 24.39 9.82
C LEU A 105 -1.19 24.24 10.66
N ILE A 106 -1.29 24.96 11.78
CA ILE A 106 -2.50 24.98 12.61
C ILE A 106 -3.69 25.52 11.81
N GLU A 107 -3.51 26.64 11.10
CA GLU A 107 -4.55 27.24 10.27
C GLU A 107 -4.98 26.32 9.12
N LYS A 108 -4.01 25.74 8.40
CA LYS A 108 -4.28 24.88 7.24
C LYS A 108 -4.97 23.56 7.60
N TYR A 109 -4.55 22.93 8.69
CA TYR A 109 -4.98 21.57 9.04
C TYR A 109 -5.98 21.50 10.21
N GLY A 110 -6.24 22.62 10.90
CA GLY A 110 -7.20 22.71 11.99
C GLY A 110 -6.85 21.85 13.22
N LEU A 111 -5.55 21.54 13.41
CA LEU A 111 -5.07 20.73 14.53
C LEU A 111 -4.44 21.61 15.61
N THR A 112 -4.44 21.12 16.84
CA THR A 112 -3.77 21.82 17.94
C THR A 112 -2.26 21.84 17.74
N GLN A 113 -1.60 22.87 18.27
CA GLN A 113 -0.14 23.01 18.22
C GLN A 113 0.60 21.77 18.74
N SER A 114 0.14 21.19 19.86
CA SER A 114 0.72 19.96 20.42
C SER A 114 0.63 18.79 19.43
N HIS A 115 -0.52 18.63 18.78
CA HIS A 115 -0.72 17.53 17.84
C HIS A 115 0.18 17.68 16.61
N ILE A 116 0.33 18.90 16.07
CA ILE A 116 1.27 19.16 14.97
C ILE A 116 2.71 18.83 15.39
N TYR A 117 3.15 19.26 16.58
CA TYR A 117 4.50 18.92 17.06
C TYR A 117 4.71 17.40 17.19
N ASP A 118 3.72 16.66 17.70
CA ASP A 118 3.78 15.21 17.81
C ASP A 118 3.89 14.53 16.44
N ILE A 119 3.16 15.03 15.44
CA ILE A 119 3.23 14.57 14.05
C ILE A 119 4.62 14.83 13.48
N LEU A 120 5.12 16.08 13.56
CA LEU A 120 6.45 16.45 13.07
C LEU A 120 7.56 15.66 13.75
N ARG A 121 7.42 15.33 15.04
CA ARG A 121 8.37 14.48 15.77
C ARG A 121 8.36 13.05 15.21
N ARG A 122 7.18 12.43 15.08
CA ARG A 122 7.02 11.07 14.56
C ARG A 122 7.54 10.94 13.13
N GLN A 123 7.18 11.88 12.25
CA GLN A 123 7.61 11.88 10.85
C GLN A 123 9.13 12.07 10.71
N ARG A 124 9.76 12.92 11.53
CA ARG A 124 11.23 13.04 11.57
C ARG A 124 11.93 11.73 11.95
N GLN A 125 11.39 10.96 12.89
CA GLN A 125 11.96 9.67 13.26
C GLN A 125 11.86 8.66 12.11
N LEU A 126 10.72 8.60 11.43
CA LEU A 126 10.53 7.75 10.25
C LEU A 126 11.48 8.15 9.11
N HIS A 127 11.63 9.45 8.85
CA HIS A 127 12.54 9.95 7.82
C HIS A 127 14.00 9.64 8.15
N ARG A 128 14.44 9.84 9.40
CA ARG A 128 15.81 9.48 9.82
C ARG A 128 16.09 8.00 9.60
N ARG A 129 15.23 7.09 10.08
CA ARG A 129 15.39 5.65 9.88
C ARG A 129 15.52 5.25 8.41
N ARG A 130 14.80 5.95 7.52
CA ARG A 130 14.81 5.66 6.07
C ARG A 130 16.09 6.09 5.37
N TYR A 131 16.66 7.25 5.73
CA TYR A 131 17.82 7.85 5.03
C TYR A 131 19.14 7.65 5.77
N GLN A 132 19.08 7.32 7.05
CA GLN A 132 20.22 7.02 7.90
C GLN A 132 19.85 5.79 8.73
N PRO A 133 19.91 4.58 8.14
CA PRO A 133 19.86 3.36 8.92
C PRO A 133 20.90 3.47 10.02
N ASP A 134 20.51 3.26 11.27
CA ASP A 134 21.37 3.49 12.42
C ASP A 134 22.72 2.79 12.21
N MET A 135 23.80 3.56 12.20
CA MET A 135 25.18 3.07 12.09
C MET A 135 25.59 2.24 13.33
N LEU A 136 24.66 2.04 14.27
CA LEU A 136 24.84 1.38 15.56
C LEU A 136 24.31 -0.06 15.60
N ASP A 137 23.49 -0.50 14.64
CA ASP A 137 22.97 -1.88 14.60
C ASP A 137 23.93 -2.87 13.90
N ALA A 138 25.12 -2.42 13.47
CA ALA A 138 26.12 -3.24 12.78
C ALA A 138 27.28 -3.71 13.68
N LEU A 139 27.15 -3.61 15.02
CA LEU A 139 28.20 -3.97 15.98
C LEU A 139 27.71 -4.86 17.14
N GLU A 140 26.72 -5.72 16.91
CA GLU A 140 26.44 -6.90 17.74
C GLU A 140 26.57 -8.18 16.91
#